data_AF-A0A8R1EVW3-F1
#
_entry.id   AF-A0A8R1EVW3-F1
#
_cell.length_a   1.000
_cell.length_b   1.000
_cell.length_c   1.000
_cell.angle_alpha   90.00
_cell.angle_beta   90.00
_cell.angle_gamma   90.00
#
_symmetry.space_group_name_H-M   'P 1'
#
loop_
_entity.id
_entity.type
_entity.pdbx_description
1 polymer ?
#
loop_
_entity_poly.entity_id
_entity_poly.type
_entity_poly.pdbx_seq_one_letter_code
_entity_poly.pdbx_strand_id
1 'polypeptide(L)'
;MMSQFNKIKSTVQGCSSAIIRPDLSKPERERQRAAWKEAVMKNNKAGEFLFTVRNLECVKVQYKEGEAHRAWEIRETRTSNTQ
;
A
#
# COMPACT_ATOMS: atom_id res chain seq x y z
N MET A 1 4.94 18.09 -7.94
CA MET A 1 5.05 16.90 -7.06
C MET A 1 4.33 17.11 -5.71
N MET A 2 4.62 18.16 -4.93
CA MET A 2 3.91 18.47 -3.68
C MET A 2 2.43 18.85 -3.87
N SER A 3 2.13 19.72 -4.85
CA SER A 3 0.76 20.20 -5.12
C SER A 3 -0.22 19.05 -5.42
N GLN A 4 0.19 18.09 -6.26
CA GLN A 4 -0.65 16.95 -6.62
C GLN A 4 -0.82 15.95 -5.47
N PHE A 5 0.22 15.74 -4.66
CA PHE A 5 0.09 14.95 -3.43
C PHE A 5 -0.91 15.59 -2.47
N ASN A 6 -0.80 16.90 -2.21
CA ASN A 6 -1.72 17.61 -1.33
C ASN A 6 -3.16 17.58 -1.84
N LYS A 7 -3.35 17.70 -3.17
CA LYS A 7 -4.68 17.59 -3.79
C LYS A 7 -5.30 16.20 -3.61
N ILE A 8 -4.54 15.13 -3.83
CA ILE A 8 -5.05 13.75 -3.65
C ILE A 8 -5.30 13.48 -2.16
N LYS A 9 -4.39 13.92 -1.30
CA LYS A 9 -4.48 13.81 0.15
C LYS A 9 -5.76 14.43 0.71
N SER A 10 -6.20 15.58 0.17
CA SER A 10 -7.45 16.22 0.61
C SER A 10 -8.71 15.50 0.12
N THR A 11 -8.62 14.72 -0.97
CA THR A 11 -9.76 13.96 -1.52
C THR A 11 -9.98 12.59 -0.89
N VAL A 12 -8.95 11.99 -0.28
CA VAL A 12 -9.06 10.64 0.31
C VAL A 12 -9.32 10.76 1.81
N GLN A 13 -10.52 10.36 2.23
CA GLN A 13 -10.94 10.38 3.63
C GLN A 13 -10.03 9.48 4.48
N GLY A 14 -9.43 10.03 5.54
CA GLY A 14 -8.47 9.33 6.40
C GLY A 14 -6.99 9.53 6.02
N CYS A 15 -6.68 10.20 4.90
CA CYS A 15 -5.30 10.52 4.50
C CYS A 15 -4.87 11.96 4.83
N SER A 16 -5.69 12.76 5.53
CA SER A 16 -5.40 14.17 5.85
C SER A 16 -4.14 14.40 6.71
N SER A 17 -3.65 13.37 7.39
CA SER A 17 -2.38 13.38 8.15
C SER A 17 -1.20 12.79 7.38
N ALA A 18 -1.39 12.25 6.16
CA ALA A 18 -0.32 11.63 5.39
C ALA A 18 0.78 12.64 5.00
N ILE A 19 2.04 12.28 5.20
CA ILE A 19 3.19 13.12 4.84
C ILE A 19 4.08 12.32 3.88
N ILE A 20 4.62 12.98 2.87
CA ILE A 20 5.67 12.40 2.03
C ILE A 20 6.90 12.20 2.90
N ARG A 21 7.41 10.97 3.00
CA ARG A 21 8.66 10.63 3.72
C ARG A 21 9.79 11.60 3.33
N PRO A 22 10.13 12.58 4.18
CA PRO A 22 11.10 13.62 3.83
C PRO A 22 12.54 13.09 3.90
N ASP A 23 12.74 11.97 4.59
CA ASP A 23 13.99 11.25 4.76
C ASP A 23 14.43 10.46 3.52
N LEU A 24 13.52 10.21 2.57
CA LEU A 24 13.82 9.41 1.37
C LEU A 24 14.08 10.28 0.15
N SER A 25 15.17 9.98 -0.57
CA SER A 25 15.47 10.58 -1.87
C SER A 25 14.41 10.22 -2.93
N LYS A 26 14.43 10.90 -4.09
CA LYS A 26 13.49 10.57 -5.20
C LYS A 26 13.60 9.09 -5.63
N PRO A 27 14.79 8.52 -5.90
CA PRO A 27 14.93 7.12 -6.29
C PRO A 27 14.42 6.14 -5.22
N GLU A 28 14.67 6.44 -3.95
CA GLU A 28 14.22 5.58 -2.85
C GLU A 28 12.69 5.55 -2.71
N ARG A 29 12.03 6.69 -2.92
CA ARG A 29 10.57 6.75 -2.95
C ARG A 29 9.98 5.96 -4.13
N GLU A 30 10.63 5.98 -5.28
CA GLU A 30 10.19 5.18 -6.43
C GLU A 30 10.32 3.68 -6.15
N ARG A 31 11.45 3.25 -5.58
CA ARG A 31 11.64 1.87 -5.10
C ARG A 31 10.57 1.47 -4.09
N GLN A 32 10.32 2.32 -3.09
CA GLN A 32 9.28 2.08 -2.09
C GLN A 32 7.89 1.90 -2.71
N ARG A 33 7.52 2.75 -3.68
CA ARG A 33 6.24 2.66 -4.38
C ARG A 33 6.14 1.38 -5.21
N ALA A 34 7.21 1.02 -5.92
CA ALA A 34 7.27 -0.22 -6.69
C ALA A 34 7.12 -1.45 -5.79
N ALA A 35 7.82 -1.49 -4.66
CA ALA A 35 7.71 -2.55 -3.67
C ALA A 35 6.30 -2.67 -3.08
N TRP A 36 5.64 -1.55 -2.76
CA TRP A 36 4.26 -1.57 -2.27
C TRP A 36 3.28 -2.07 -3.34
N LYS A 37 3.46 -1.65 -4.60
CA LYS A 37 2.65 -2.13 -5.71
C LYS A 37 2.78 -3.64 -5.86
N GLU A 38 4.00 -4.17 -5.77
CA GLU A 38 4.27 -5.60 -5.83
C GLU A 38 3.63 -6.36 -4.66
N ALA A 39 3.82 -5.89 -3.43
CA ALA A 39 3.24 -6.50 -2.24
C ALA A 39 1.71 -6.56 -2.30
N VAL A 40 1.07 -5.46 -2.69
CA VAL A 40 -0.39 -5.39 -2.86
C VAL A 40 -0.87 -6.34 -3.95
N MET A 41 -0.20 -6.41 -5.11
CA MET A 41 -0.57 -7.35 -6.18
C MET A 41 -0.48 -8.81 -5.72
N LYS A 42 0.58 -9.16 -4.98
CA LYS A 42 0.76 -10.51 -4.45
C LYS A 42 -0.29 -10.85 -3.39
N ASN A 43 -0.60 -9.93 -2.49
CA ASN A 43 -1.64 -10.12 -1.48
C ASN A 43 -3.05 -10.20 -2.11
N ASN A 44 -3.35 -9.35 -3.10
CA ASN A 44 -4.60 -9.41 -3.84
C ASN A 44 -4.80 -10.78 -4.50
N LYS A 45 -3.73 -11.36 -5.09
CA LYS A 45 -3.79 -12.69 -5.72
C LYS A 45 -3.98 -13.81 -4.70
N ALA A 46 -3.41 -13.67 -3.51
CA ALA A 46 -3.49 -14.68 -2.45
C ALA A 46 -4.78 -14.60 -1.62
N GLY A 47 -5.44 -13.44 -1.56
CA GLY A 47 -6.54 -13.19 -0.61
C GLY A 47 -6.10 -13.09 0.85
N GLU A 48 -4.79 -13.18 1.10
CA GLU A 48 -4.17 -13.20 2.42
C GLU A 48 -3.02 -12.19 2.49
N PHE A 49 -2.74 -11.69 3.69
CA PHE A 49 -1.65 -10.75 3.92
C PHE A 49 -0.31 -11.49 3.98
N LEU A 50 0.29 -11.77 2.83
CA LEU A 50 1.54 -12.56 2.75
C LEU A 50 2.80 -11.73 2.55
N PHE A 51 2.67 -10.55 1.95
CA PHE A 51 3.78 -9.69 1.56
C PHE A 51 3.62 -8.28 2.16
N THR A 52 4.73 -7.69 2.54
CA THR A 52 4.82 -6.33 3.07
C THR A 52 6.08 -5.64 2.57
N VAL A 53 6.22 -4.34 2.79
CA VAL A 53 7.42 -3.59 2.41
C VAL A 53 8.29 -3.34 3.63
N ARG A 54 9.55 -3.79 3.59
CA ARG A 54 10.58 -3.47 4.59
C ARG A 54 11.84 -3.02 3.86
N ASN A 55 12.53 -2.00 4.38
CA ASN A 55 13.75 -1.44 3.76
C ASN A 55 13.62 -1.14 2.26
N LEU A 56 12.46 -0.60 1.84
CA LEU A 56 12.13 -0.28 0.43
C LEU A 56 11.97 -1.49 -0.49
N GLU A 57 11.92 -2.71 0.04
CA GLU A 57 11.77 -3.96 -0.73
C GLU A 57 10.51 -4.74 -0.33
N CYS A 58 9.96 -5.50 -1.27
CA CYS A 58 8.84 -6.40 -1.03
C CYS A 58 9.33 -7.68 -0.36
N VAL A 59 8.97 -7.89 0.91
CA VAL A 59 9.38 -9.05 1.71
C VAL A 59 8.16 -9.90 2.10
N LYS A 60 8.39 -11.20 2.29
CA LYS A 60 7.36 -12.11 2.84
C LYS A 60 7.21 -11.87 4.33
N VAL A 61 5.97 -11.79 4.81
CA VAL A 61 5.66 -11.72 6.23
C VAL A 61 6.05 -13.05 6.89
N GLN A 62 6.80 -12.98 7.98
CA GLN A 62 7.11 -14.14 8.79
C GLN A 62 5.97 -14.36 9.78
N TYR A 63 5.16 -15.36 9.50
CA TYR A 63 4.17 -15.88 10.44
C TYR A 63 4.81 -16.97 11.30
N LYS A 64 4.38 -17.08 12.57
CA LYS A 64 4.76 -18.23 13.38
C LYS A 64 4.08 -19.49 12.85
N GLU A 65 4.70 -20.63 13.08
CA GLU A 65 4.10 -21.92 12.73
C GLU A 65 2.75 -22.08 13.47
N GLY A 66 1.66 -22.28 12.73
CA GLY A 66 0.29 -22.34 13.24
C GLY A 66 -0.43 -20.98 13.40
N GLU A 67 0.22 -19.86 13.10
CA GLU A 67 -0.44 -18.55 13.10
C GLU A 67 -1.30 -18.39 11.84
N ALA A 68 -2.59 -18.10 12.02
CA ALA A 68 -3.49 -17.83 10.91
C ALA A 68 -3.06 -16.55 10.16
N HIS A 69 -2.96 -16.64 8.84
CA HIS A 69 -2.70 -15.48 8.02
C HIS A 69 -3.83 -14.45 8.17
N ARG A 70 -3.48 -13.17 8.26
CA ARG A 70 -4.49 -12.12 8.29
C ARG A 70 -5.20 -12.07 6.94
N ALA A 71 -6.53 -11.99 6.97
CA ALA A 71 -7.33 -11.78 5.76
C ALA A 71 -6.91 -10.49 5.06
N TRP A 72 -6.70 -10.56 3.75
CA TRP A 72 -6.45 -9.38 2.93
C TRP A 72 -7.77 -8.92 2.31
N GLU A 73 -8.47 -8.04 3.03
CA GLU A 73 -9.75 -7.50 2.59
C GLU A 73 -9.56 -6.56 1.40
N ILE A 74 -9.84 -7.07 0.21
CA ILE A 74 -9.97 -6.23 -0.98
C ILE A 74 -11.33 -5.53 -0.86
N ARG A 75 -11.31 -4.28 -0.41
CA ARG A 75 -12.50 -3.42 -0.52
C ARG A 75 -12.70 -3.14 -2.01
N GLU A 76 -13.66 -3.83 -2.61
CA GLU A 76 -14.14 -3.46 -3.93
C GLU A 76 -14.57 -2.00 -3.87
N THR A 77 -13.88 -1.13 -4.62
CA THR A 77 -14.33 0.22 -4.83
C THR A 77 -15.70 0.12 -5.46
N ARG A 78 -16.75 0.55 -4.76
CA ARG A 78 -18.10 0.70 -5.32
C ARG A 78 -17.94 1.40 -6.67
N THR A 79 -18.17 0.66 -7.75
CA THR A 79 -18.42 1.25 -9.06
C THR A 79 -19.67 2.09 -8.85
N SER A 80 -19.53 3.41 -8.81
CA SER A 80 -20.68 4.30 -8.88
C SER A 80 -21.33 4.04 -10.24
N ASN A 81 -22.32 3.16 -10.29
CA ASN A 81 -23.25 3.07 -11.42
C ASN A 81 -23.93 4.44 -11.50
N THR A 82 -23.37 5.32 -12.32
CA THR A 82 -24.07 6.52 -12.77
C THR A 82 -24.92 6.03 -13.93
N GLN A 83 -26.18 5.72 -13.60
CA GLN A 83 -27.24 5.41 -14.57
C GLN A 83 -27.88 6.73 -15.03
#